data_AF-A0A2E6EQ62-F1
#
_entry.id   AF-A0A2E6EQ62-F1
#
_cell.length_a   1.000
_cell.length_b   1.000
_cell.length_c   1.000
_cell.angle_alpha   90.00
_cell.angle_beta   90.00
_cell.angle_gamma   90.00
#
_symmetry.space_group_name_H-M   'P 1'
#
loop_
_entity.id
_entity.type
_entity.pdbx_description
1 polymer ?
#
loop_
_entity_poly.entity_id
_entity_poly.type
_entity_poly.pdbx_seq_one_letter_code
_entity_poly.pdbx_strand_id
1 'polypeptide(L)'
;MRTRAFAVCKGLVQKEGCPIRNLMPLAFLTARHSLEPMLRSSLWSLLCALLLALGAPSAAADKGQRYLLDIDGMTCTSCSTTISEALMTIKGVAAVNASHLQGRACIQTEGRFDLEAAQAALKLAGYVLKAEQAVESCPEGLGGNLPAPWDAHSKGLPVKTISTGEEVELDQHLAAESYTIFDFGAPWCAPCHDAAQALSDYLRKHRDVAVRVIDLSGETPEDSYQQPVVAQHLQYVTGVPWFIVHAPKGRIIYRGMEVKRAMAVMDKHRKRAAKARQ
;
A
#
# COMPACT_ATOMS: atom_id res chain seq x y z
N MET A 1 -14.56 -45.19 -46.31
CA MET A 1 -15.68 -44.56 -47.04
C MET A 1 -16.10 -43.27 -46.34
N ARG A 2 -16.67 -42.32 -47.09
CA ARG A 2 -17.58 -41.19 -46.73
C ARG A 2 -17.69 -40.82 -45.23
N THR A 3 -17.25 -39.66 -44.75
CA THR A 3 -17.74 -38.26 -44.97
C THR A 3 -19.18 -37.95 -44.52
N ARG A 4 -19.31 -36.98 -43.59
CA ARG A 4 -20.02 -35.68 -43.80
C ARG A 4 -19.86 -34.73 -42.61
N ALA A 5 -20.04 -33.44 -42.87
CA ALA A 5 -20.12 -32.37 -41.87
C ALA A 5 -21.26 -31.40 -42.25
N PHE A 6 -21.92 -30.80 -41.25
CA PHE A 6 -22.79 -29.61 -41.31
C PHE A 6 -22.73 -29.01 -39.89
N ALA A 7 -22.30 -27.77 -39.63
CA ALA A 7 -22.75 -26.46 -40.12
C ALA A 7 -24.12 -26.05 -39.53
N VAL A 8 -24.11 -25.00 -38.69
CA VAL A 8 -25.29 -24.34 -38.10
C VAL A 8 -25.46 -22.96 -38.77
N CYS A 9 -26.68 -22.60 -39.11
CA CYS A 9 -26.97 -21.48 -40.02
C CYS A 9 -27.25 -20.13 -39.34
N LYS A 10 -27.03 -19.05 -40.09
CA LYS A 10 -27.66 -17.74 -39.89
C LYS A 10 -29.19 -17.85 -39.97
N GLY A 11 -29.90 -16.99 -39.24
CA GLY A 11 -31.34 -16.76 -39.41
C GLY A 11 -31.76 -15.37 -38.95
N LEU A 12 -32.31 -14.58 -39.88
CA LEU A 12 -33.10 -13.36 -39.62
C LEU A 12 -34.58 -13.73 -39.78
N VAL A 13 -35.50 -12.97 -39.18
CA VAL A 13 -36.73 -12.42 -39.81
C VAL A 13 -37.60 -11.61 -38.83
N GLN A 14 -38.42 -10.71 -39.38
CA GLN A 14 -39.40 -9.81 -38.73
C GLN A 14 -40.67 -10.59 -38.29
N LYS A 15 -41.88 -10.07 -37.98
CA LYS A 15 -42.64 -8.78 -38.11
C LYS A 15 -43.82 -8.89 -37.08
N GLU A 16 -44.76 -7.99 -36.79
CA GLU A 16 -45.39 -6.78 -37.36
C GLU A 16 -45.64 -5.71 -36.25
N GLY A 17 -46.25 -4.56 -36.56
CA GLY A 17 -46.91 -3.71 -35.53
C GLY A 17 -47.11 -2.22 -35.87
N CYS A 18 -48.04 -1.87 -36.77
CA CYS A 18 -48.37 -0.48 -37.11
C CYS A 18 -49.85 -0.34 -37.56
N PRO A 19 -50.53 0.77 -37.22
CA PRO A 19 -51.23 1.51 -38.29
C PRO A 19 -51.22 3.06 -38.12
N ILE A 20 -50.40 3.71 -38.93
CA ILE A 20 -50.72 4.85 -39.83
C ILE A 20 -51.97 5.71 -39.49
N ARG A 21 -51.77 7.02 -39.22
CA ARG A 21 -52.35 8.09 -40.09
C ARG A 21 -51.74 9.49 -39.94
N ASN A 22 -51.51 10.11 -41.11
CA ASN A 22 -50.93 11.43 -41.33
C ASN A 22 -51.77 12.59 -40.78
N LEU A 23 -51.12 13.74 -40.50
CA LEU A 23 -51.25 14.93 -41.37
C LEU A 23 -50.15 15.99 -41.12
N MET A 24 -49.57 16.48 -42.21
CA MET A 24 -48.78 17.73 -42.33
C MET A 24 -49.77 18.90 -42.63
N PRO A 25 -49.42 20.22 -42.58
CA PRO A 25 -48.13 20.75 -43.07
C PRO A 25 -47.55 22.06 -42.47
N LEU A 26 -46.37 22.44 -43.00
CA LEU A 26 -45.86 23.79 -43.29
C LEU A 26 -45.74 24.86 -42.18
N ALA A 27 -44.46 25.17 -41.87
CA ALA A 27 -43.83 26.51 -41.77
C ALA A 27 -44.42 27.61 -40.85
N PHE A 28 -43.54 28.36 -40.15
CA PHE A 28 -43.19 29.73 -40.55
C PHE A 28 -41.99 30.32 -39.75
N LEU A 29 -41.44 31.40 -40.31
CA LEU A 29 -40.43 32.37 -39.85
C LEU A 29 -39.83 32.34 -38.42
N THR A 30 -38.48 32.39 -38.45
CA THR A 30 -37.58 33.24 -37.65
C THR A 30 -38.17 34.37 -36.79
N ALA A 31 -37.70 34.49 -35.55
CA ALA A 31 -37.56 35.79 -34.85
C ALA A 31 -36.36 35.78 -33.88
N ARG A 32 -35.51 36.82 -33.95
CA ARG A 32 -34.67 37.27 -32.82
C ARG A 32 -35.47 38.32 -32.04
N HIS A 33 -35.19 38.47 -30.74
CA HIS A 33 -35.08 39.66 -29.88
C HIS A 33 -35.18 39.14 -28.42
N SER A 34 -34.30 39.42 -27.44
CA SER A 34 -33.53 40.62 -27.05
C SER A 34 -34.30 41.55 -26.09
N LEU A 35 -33.79 41.65 -24.85
CA LEU A 35 -34.12 42.61 -23.77
C LEU A 35 -35.55 42.47 -23.17
N GLU A 36 -35.84 42.79 -21.90
CA GLU A 36 -35.01 43.29 -20.78
C GLU A 36 -35.61 42.85 -19.41
N PRO A 37 -34.87 42.85 -18.28
CA PRO A 37 -35.40 42.42 -16.99
C PRO A 37 -35.82 43.57 -16.07
N MET A 38 -37.11 43.65 -15.72
CA MET A 38 -37.59 44.43 -14.58
C MET A 38 -38.69 43.70 -13.79
N LEU A 39 -38.36 43.23 -12.58
CA LEU A 39 -39.09 43.70 -11.40
C LEU A 39 -38.26 43.62 -10.12
N ARG A 40 -38.05 44.78 -9.52
CA ARG A 40 -37.21 45.07 -8.36
C ARG A 40 -37.92 44.63 -7.08
N SER A 41 -37.33 43.72 -6.29
CA SER A 41 -37.85 43.30 -4.99
C SER A 41 -36.74 43.19 -3.95
N SER A 42 -36.65 44.17 -3.04
CA SER A 42 -35.61 44.22 -1.98
C SER A 42 -35.69 43.04 -1.00
N LEU A 43 -36.82 42.34 -0.96
CA LEU A 43 -37.02 41.15 -0.14
C LEU A 43 -36.07 40.01 -0.53
N TRP A 44 -35.74 39.85 -1.83
CA TRP A 44 -34.90 38.72 -2.27
C TRP A 44 -33.44 38.89 -1.83
N SER A 45 -32.91 40.12 -1.90
CA SER A 45 -31.57 40.46 -1.39
C SER A 45 -31.46 40.26 0.13
N LEU A 46 -32.49 40.64 0.88
CA LEU A 46 -32.56 40.41 2.33
C LEU A 46 -32.71 38.92 2.67
N LEU A 47 -33.45 38.15 1.88
CA LEU A 47 -33.60 36.71 2.08
C LEU A 47 -32.26 35.97 1.86
N CYS A 48 -31.50 36.32 0.82
CA CYS A 48 -30.16 35.79 0.60
C CYS A 48 -29.17 36.19 1.71
N ALA A 49 -29.23 37.43 2.20
CA ALA A 49 -28.39 37.88 3.32
C ALA A 49 -28.71 37.12 4.62
N LEU A 50 -29.99 36.84 4.89
CA LEU A 50 -30.42 36.08 6.07
C LEU A 50 -30.06 34.59 5.97
N LEU A 51 -30.14 34.00 4.77
CA LEU A 51 -29.68 32.64 4.48
C LEU A 51 -28.15 32.49 4.58
N LEU A 52 -27.37 33.56 4.36
CA LEU A 52 -25.92 33.57 4.56
C LEU A 52 -25.51 33.74 6.03
N ALA A 53 -26.39 34.22 6.91
CA ALA A 53 -26.13 34.37 8.34
C ALA A 53 -26.34 33.06 9.12
N LEU A 54 -27.19 32.16 8.62
CA LEU A 54 -27.29 30.79 9.10
C LEU A 54 -26.19 29.96 8.45
N GLY A 55 -25.01 29.93 9.09
CA GLY A 55 -23.88 29.13 8.64
C GLY A 55 -24.30 27.67 8.43
N ALA A 56 -24.29 27.21 7.18
CA ALA A 56 -24.61 25.84 6.85
C ALA A 56 -23.71 24.89 7.65
N PRO A 57 -24.25 23.81 8.25
CA PRO A 57 -23.40 22.82 8.89
C PRO A 57 -22.42 22.30 7.84
N SER A 58 -21.13 22.53 8.08
CA SER A 58 -20.10 22.13 7.12
C SER A 58 -20.20 20.62 6.94
N ALA A 59 -20.58 20.20 5.74
CA ALA A 59 -20.65 18.81 5.35
C ALA A 59 -19.21 18.29 5.18
N ALA A 60 -18.52 18.14 6.30
CA ALA A 60 -17.28 17.38 6.38
C ALA A 60 -17.60 15.99 5.85
N ALA A 61 -17.05 15.68 4.67
CA ALA A 61 -17.19 14.35 4.07
C ALA A 61 -16.76 13.30 5.10
N ASP A 62 -17.50 12.20 5.18
CA ASP A 62 -17.37 11.20 6.23
C ASP A 62 -15.99 10.55 6.20
N LYS A 63 -15.06 11.09 6.99
CA LYS A 63 -13.73 10.54 7.20
C LYS A 63 -13.86 9.52 8.31
N GLY A 64 -13.80 8.24 7.94
CA GLY A 64 -13.86 7.11 8.88
C GLY A 64 -12.98 7.35 10.10
N GLN A 65 -13.56 7.11 11.27
CA GLN A 65 -12.97 7.41 12.57
C GLN A 65 -11.76 6.51 12.82
N ARG A 66 -10.80 6.99 13.63
CA ARG A 66 -9.62 6.20 14.02
C ARG A 66 -9.54 6.08 15.52
N TYR A 67 -9.16 4.88 15.96
CA TYR A 67 -8.98 4.56 17.38
C TYR A 67 -7.65 3.85 17.57
N LEU A 68 -6.85 4.35 18.50
CA LEU A 68 -5.63 3.72 18.99
C LEU A 68 -5.97 2.86 20.21
N LEU A 69 -5.53 1.60 20.19
CA LEU A 69 -5.77 0.59 21.20
C LEU A 69 -4.44 0.17 21.83
N ASP A 70 -4.29 0.34 23.15
CA ASP A 70 -3.20 -0.27 23.93
C ASP A 70 -3.62 -1.70 24.33
N ILE A 71 -2.80 -2.71 24.00
CA ILE A 71 -3.17 -4.13 24.10
C ILE A 71 -2.07 -4.92 24.83
N ASP A 72 -2.41 -5.40 26.03
CA ASP A 72 -1.60 -6.35 26.79
C ASP A 72 -1.59 -7.73 26.14
N GLY A 73 -0.44 -8.41 26.18
CA GLY A 73 -0.26 -9.79 25.72
C GLY A 73 0.44 -9.95 24.37
N MET A 74 0.78 -8.86 23.66
CA MET A 74 1.45 -8.90 22.35
C MET A 74 2.95 -9.30 22.42
N THR A 75 3.30 -10.38 23.12
CA THR A 75 4.69 -10.79 23.40
C THR A 75 5.36 -11.59 22.27
N CYS A 76 4.72 -11.75 21.12
CA CYS A 76 5.14 -12.64 20.04
C CYS A 76 5.09 -11.98 18.65
N THR A 77 5.94 -12.42 17.73
CA THR A 77 6.03 -11.84 16.37
C THR A 77 4.75 -12.00 15.55
N SER A 78 4.01 -13.10 15.74
CA SER A 78 2.70 -13.35 15.11
C SER A 78 1.53 -12.63 15.79
N CYS A 79 1.74 -12.04 16.97
CA CYS A 79 0.66 -11.45 17.77
C CYS A 79 0.01 -10.24 17.06
N SER A 80 0.76 -9.52 16.22
CA SER A 80 0.20 -8.49 15.31
C SER A 80 -0.89 -9.06 14.41
N THR A 81 -0.61 -10.17 13.71
CA THR A 81 -1.52 -10.78 12.73
C THR A 81 -2.82 -11.22 13.38
N THR A 82 -2.74 -11.99 14.47
CA THR A 82 -3.92 -12.49 15.20
C THR A 82 -4.81 -11.37 15.74
N ILE A 83 -4.23 -10.22 16.11
CA ILE A 83 -4.99 -9.04 16.56
C ILE A 83 -5.65 -8.31 15.37
N SER A 84 -4.94 -8.15 14.24
CA SER A 84 -5.55 -7.61 13.02
C SER A 84 -6.71 -8.50 12.53
N GLU A 85 -6.53 -9.82 12.48
CA GLU A 85 -7.58 -10.78 12.13
C GLU A 85 -8.80 -10.65 13.06
N ALA A 86 -8.58 -10.69 14.38
CA ALA A 86 -9.67 -10.61 15.37
C ALA A 86 -10.44 -9.29 15.28
N LEU A 87 -9.76 -8.14 15.17
CA LEU A 87 -10.41 -6.84 15.09
C LEU A 87 -11.11 -6.59 13.75
N MET A 88 -10.61 -7.16 12.63
CA MET A 88 -11.28 -7.08 11.32
C MET A 88 -12.61 -7.89 11.26
N THR A 89 -12.90 -8.76 12.23
CA THR A 89 -14.21 -9.42 12.34
C THR A 89 -15.35 -8.49 12.78
N ILE A 90 -15.02 -7.30 13.30
CA ILE A 90 -15.99 -6.38 13.90
C ILE A 90 -16.67 -5.57 12.80
N LYS A 91 -18.00 -5.65 12.73
CA LYS A 91 -18.78 -4.92 11.74
C LYS A 91 -18.51 -3.41 11.83
N GLY A 92 -18.06 -2.83 10.72
CA GLY A 92 -17.76 -1.40 10.61
C GLY A 92 -16.28 -1.06 10.82
N VAL A 93 -15.42 -2.03 11.14
CA VAL A 93 -13.97 -1.87 11.00
C VAL A 93 -13.58 -2.07 9.53
N ALA A 94 -12.84 -1.11 8.97
CA ALA A 94 -12.41 -1.09 7.57
C ALA A 94 -10.92 -1.42 7.40
N ALA A 95 -10.08 -1.15 8.41
CA ALA A 95 -8.67 -1.55 8.43
C ALA A 95 -8.13 -1.66 9.87
N VAL A 96 -7.15 -2.54 10.11
CA VAL A 96 -6.49 -2.74 11.41
C VAL A 96 -4.98 -2.90 11.27
N ASN A 97 -4.25 -2.01 11.94
CA ASN A 97 -2.81 -1.88 11.85
C ASN A 97 -2.16 -2.14 13.23
N ALA A 98 -1.70 -3.37 13.46
CA ALA A 98 -1.18 -3.84 14.76
C ALA A 98 0.35 -4.01 14.82
N SER A 99 0.99 -3.58 15.92
CA SER A 99 2.43 -3.70 16.17
C SER A 99 2.72 -4.31 17.55
N HIS A 100 3.15 -5.56 17.55
CA HIS A 100 3.54 -6.27 18.77
C HIS A 100 4.74 -5.63 19.50
N LEU A 101 5.65 -4.99 18.75
CA LEU A 101 6.77 -4.22 19.32
C LEU A 101 6.31 -3.00 20.13
N GLN A 102 5.13 -2.44 19.82
CA GLN A 102 4.56 -1.29 20.52
C GLN A 102 3.43 -1.67 21.50
N GLY A 103 2.99 -2.94 21.53
CA GLY A 103 1.82 -3.37 22.31
C GLY A 103 0.52 -2.67 21.88
N ARG A 104 0.39 -2.35 20.59
CA ARG A 104 -0.62 -1.41 20.07
C ARG A 104 -1.27 -1.85 18.76
N ALA A 105 -2.52 -1.46 18.56
CA ALA A 105 -3.17 -1.48 17.25
C ALA A 105 -3.91 -0.17 16.99
N CYS A 106 -3.84 0.35 15.76
CA CYS A 106 -4.74 1.40 15.31
C CYS A 106 -5.79 0.82 14.36
N ILE A 107 -7.04 1.22 14.51
CA ILE A 107 -8.15 0.78 13.66
C ILE A 107 -8.77 1.97 12.92
N GLN A 108 -9.38 1.71 11.76
CA GLN A 108 -10.21 2.65 11.01
C GLN A 108 -11.64 2.11 10.94
N THR A 109 -12.64 2.94 11.22
CA THR A 109 -14.06 2.54 11.22
C THR A 109 -14.95 3.39 10.31
N GLU A 110 -15.81 2.72 9.55
CA GLU A 110 -16.90 3.34 8.80
C GLU A 110 -18.07 3.60 9.76
N GLY A 111 -18.08 4.79 10.35
CA GLY A 111 -19.03 5.19 11.39
C GLY A 111 -18.57 4.81 12.80
N ARG A 112 -19.53 4.46 13.66
CA ARG A 112 -19.33 4.28 15.11
C ARG A 112 -18.57 3.00 15.44
N PHE A 113 -17.47 3.13 16.16
CA PHE A 113 -16.74 2.01 16.76
C PHE A 113 -17.52 1.35 17.91
N ASP A 114 -17.45 0.01 17.96
CA ASP A 114 -17.98 -0.83 19.02
C ASP A 114 -16.84 -1.33 19.92
N LEU A 115 -16.63 -0.63 21.03
CA LEU A 115 -15.60 -0.92 22.03
C LEU A 115 -15.85 -2.26 22.75
N GLU A 116 -17.11 -2.64 22.96
CA GLU A 116 -17.46 -3.91 23.62
C GLU A 116 -17.16 -5.10 22.70
N ALA A 117 -17.51 -4.99 21.41
CA ALA A 117 -17.13 -5.97 20.40
C ALA A 117 -15.61 -6.11 20.26
N ALA A 118 -14.86 -4.99 20.30
CA ALA A 118 -13.40 -5.02 20.26
C ALA A 118 -12.77 -5.67 21.49
N GLN A 119 -13.25 -5.33 22.69
CA GLN A 119 -12.78 -5.97 23.91
C GLN A 119 -13.12 -7.47 23.93
N ALA A 120 -14.30 -7.86 23.41
CA ALA A 120 -14.69 -9.27 23.28
C ALA A 120 -13.83 -10.04 22.26
N ALA A 121 -13.57 -9.47 21.08
CA ALA A 121 -12.74 -10.08 20.05
C ALA A 121 -11.28 -10.28 20.50
N LEU A 122 -10.68 -9.24 21.11
CA LEU A 122 -9.33 -9.32 21.68
C LEU A 122 -9.25 -10.38 22.80
N LYS A 123 -10.25 -10.41 23.69
CA LYS A 123 -10.33 -11.40 24.78
C LYS A 123 -10.49 -12.83 24.27
N LEU A 124 -11.27 -13.04 23.20
CA LEU A 124 -11.41 -14.35 22.55
C LEU A 124 -10.09 -14.82 21.92
N ALA A 125 -9.30 -13.89 21.38
CA ALA A 125 -7.96 -14.13 20.87
C ALA A 125 -6.86 -14.22 21.97
N GLY A 126 -7.22 -14.06 23.25
CA GLY A 126 -6.31 -14.20 24.38
C GLY A 126 -5.60 -12.92 24.86
N TYR A 127 -5.97 -11.75 24.33
CA TYR A 127 -5.38 -10.45 24.62
C TYR A 127 -6.26 -9.58 25.52
N VAL A 128 -5.70 -8.53 26.11
CA VAL A 128 -6.43 -7.62 27.01
C VAL A 128 -6.32 -6.18 26.50
N LEU A 129 -7.44 -5.57 26.14
CA LEU A 129 -7.51 -4.14 25.87
C LEU A 129 -7.29 -3.34 27.16
N LYS A 130 -6.35 -2.38 27.13
CA LYS A 130 -5.90 -1.59 28.29
C LYS A 130 -6.38 -0.15 28.24
N ALA A 131 -6.32 0.45 27.06
CA ALA A 131 -6.86 1.77 26.78
C ALA A 131 -7.33 1.84 25.33
N GLU A 132 -8.29 2.73 25.08
CA GLU A 132 -8.70 3.19 23.76
C GLU A 132 -8.54 4.72 23.73
N GLN A 133 -8.15 5.25 22.57
CA GLN A 133 -8.16 6.67 22.30
C GLN A 133 -8.55 6.95 20.85
N ALA A 134 -9.65 7.68 20.65
CA ALA A 134 -9.97 8.31 19.36
C ALA A 134 -8.83 9.26 18.93
N VAL A 135 -8.35 9.11 17.70
CA VAL A 135 -7.22 9.86 17.12
C VAL A 135 -7.57 10.38 15.73
N GLU A 136 -6.98 11.49 15.29
CA GLU A 136 -7.22 12.04 13.95
C GLU A 136 -6.56 11.17 12.86
N SER A 137 -5.35 10.69 13.15
CA SER A 137 -4.54 9.78 12.33
C SER A 137 -3.99 8.63 13.16
N CYS A 138 -3.72 7.49 12.52
CA CYS A 138 -2.94 6.43 13.17
C CYS A 138 -1.48 6.87 13.34
N PRO A 139 -0.85 6.63 14.50
CA PRO A 139 0.59 6.76 14.64
C PRO A 139 1.35 5.95 13.60
N GLU A 140 2.32 6.58 12.93
CA GLU A 140 3.25 5.89 12.02
C GLU A 140 3.95 4.73 12.75
N GLY A 141 4.13 3.59 12.08
CA GLY A 141 4.75 2.41 12.69
C GLY A 141 3.84 1.51 13.52
N LEU A 142 2.56 1.81 13.58
CA LEU A 142 1.53 0.81 13.87
C LEU A 142 1.04 0.26 12.52
N GLY A 143 1.30 -1.04 12.28
CA GLY A 143 0.87 -1.87 11.14
C GLY A 143 0.87 -1.24 9.74
N GLY A 144 1.58 -1.83 8.79
CA GLY A 144 1.48 -1.41 7.39
C GLY A 144 2.34 -0.18 7.07
N ASN A 145 1.86 0.99 7.47
CA ASN A 145 2.47 2.27 7.07
C ASN A 145 3.48 2.79 8.12
N LEU A 146 4.69 2.26 8.02
CA LEU A 146 5.90 3.06 8.22
C LEU A 146 6.19 3.87 6.94
N PRO A 147 7.10 4.86 6.94
CA PRO A 147 7.79 5.27 5.71
C PRO A 147 8.56 4.08 5.09
N ALA A 148 9.06 4.20 3.86
CA ALA A 148 9.88 3.13 3.30
C ALA A 148 11.17 2.95 4.16
N PRO A 149 11.62 1.72 4.48
CA PRO A 149 12.70 1.45 5.44
C PRO A 149 13.99 2.25 5.22
N TRP A 150 14.25 2.63 3.97
CA TRP A 150 15.49 3.26 3.54
C TRP A 150 15.42 4.79 3.53
N ASP A 151 14.23 5.40 3.52
CA ASP A 151 14.07 6.86 3.38
C ASP A 151 14.69 7.63 4.55
N ALA A 152 14.44 7.16 5.77
CA ALA A 152 14.94 7.77 7.00
C ALA A 152 16.47 7.69 7.16
N HIS A 153 17.15 6.80 6.40
CA HIS A 153 18.53 6.40 6.71
C HIS A 153 19.51 6.51 5.52
N SER A 154 19.02 6.52 4.29
CA SER A 154 19.79 6.50 3.04
C SER A 154 20.51 7.79 2.67
N LYS A 155 20.15 8.94 3.27
CA LYS A 155 20.62 10.27 2.83
C LYS A 155 22.14 10.39 2.82
N GLY A 156 22.73 10.53 1.63
CA GLY A 156 24.19 10.62 1.42
C GLY A 156 24.93 9.28 1.39
N LEU A 157 24.20 8.16 1.34
CA LEU A 157 24.73 6.81 1.20
C LEU A 157 24.44 6.26 -0.22
N PRO A 158 25.20 5.26 -0.71
CA PRO A 158 25.02 4.69 -2.06
C PRO A 158 23.83 3.71 -2.14
N VAL A 159 22.68 4.12 -1.63
CA VAL A 159 21.39 3.42 -1.68
C VAL A 159 20.57 3.96 -2.85
N LYS A 160 19.88 3.09 -3.59
CA LYS A 160 18.95 3.50 -4.66
C LYS A 160 17.81 2.49 -4.80
N THR A 161 16.56 2.95 -4.84
CA THR A 161 15.41 2.16 -5.32
C THR A 161 15.51 1.91 -6.82
N ILE A 162 15.34 0.64 -7.20
CA ILE A 162 15.40 0.16 -8.60
C ILE A 162 14.13 -0.57 -9.05
N SER A 163 13.24 -0.91 -8.12
CA SER A 163 11.90 -1.42 -8.38
C SER A 163 10.98 -1.02 -7.23
N THR A 164 9.72 -0.78 -7.55
CA THR A 164 8.57 -0.55 -6.66
C THR A 164 7.50 -1.64 -6.82
N GLY A 165 7.94 -2.85 -7.21
CA GLY A 165 7.11 -4.03 -7.46
C GLY A 165 7.19 -4.54 -8.90
N GLU A 166 7.57 -3.68 -9.85
CA GLU A 166 7.78 -4.03 -11.26
C GLU A 166 9.02 -4.92 -11.47
N GLU A 167 8.99 -5.76 -12.52
CA GLU A 167 10.10 -6.65 -12.89
C GLU A 167 11.41 -5.86 -13.08
N VAL A 168 12.53 -6.39 -12.59
CA VAL A 168 13.83 -5.71 -12.63
C VAL A 168 14.99 -6.66 -12.82
N GLU A 169 15.83 -6.34 -13.81
CA GLU A 169 17.05 -7.08 -14.15
C GLU A 169 18.20 -6.68 -13.21
N LEU A 170 18.30 -7.36 -12.07
CA LEU A 170 19.25 -7.04 -10.99
C LEU A 170 20.69 -6.81 -11.49
N ASP A 171 21.19 -7.64 -12.42
CA ASP A 171 22.55 -7.55 -12.94
C ASP A 171 22.83 -6.22 -13.69
N GLN A 172 21.81 -5.53 -14.20
CA GLN A 172 21.96 -4.19 -14.80
C GLN A 172 22.19 -3.08 -13.76
N HIS A 173 21.94 -3.36 -12.47
CA HIS A 173 22.03 -2.40 -11.38
C HIS A 173 23.25 -2.58 -10.47
N LEU A 174 24.15 -3.51 -10.81
CA LEU A 174 25.40 -3.77 -10.09
C LEU A 174 26.26 -2.49 -9.99
N ALA A 175 26.79 -2.24 -8.79
CA ALA A 175 27.74 -1.15 -8.54
C ALA A 175 29.16 -1.58 -8.96
N ALA A 176 29.76 -0.85 -9.91
CA ALA A 176 31.12 -1.12 -10.38
C ALA A 176 32.14 -1.13 -9.22
N GLU A 177 33.06 -2.09 -9.25
CA GLU A 177 34.10 -2.35 -8.24
C GLU A 177 33.62 -2.42 -6.77
N SER A 178 32.32 -2.56 -6.52
CA SER A 178 31.70 -2.50 -5.19
C SER A 178 30.84 -3.74 -4.90
N TYR A 179 30.69 -4.09 -3.62
CA TYR A 179 29.65 -5.04 -3.23
C TYR A 179 28.28 -4.43 -3.51
N THR A 180 27.39 -5.18 -4.16
CA THR A 180 26.00 -4.76 -4.38
C THR A 180 25.08 -5.63 -3.55
N ILE A 181 24.29 -5.00 -2.68
CA ILE A 181 23.24 -5.65 -1.90
C ILE A 181 21.92 -5.31 -2.57
N PHE A 182 21.22 -6.31 -3.10
CA PHE A 182 19.80 -6.19 -3.42
C PHE A 182 19.01 -6.47 -2.14
N ASP A 183 18.25 -5.49 -1.71
CA ASP A 183 17.47 -5.46 -0.47
C ASP A 183 15.99 -5.44 -0.86
N PHE A 184 15.32 -6.58 -0.66
CA PHE A 184 13.90 -6.76 -0.90
C PHE A 184 13.18 -6.60 0.44
N GLY A 185 12.39 -5.56 0.58
CA GLY A 185 11.70 -5.22 1.82
C GLY A 185 10.45 -4.39 1.56
N ALA A 186 9.75 -4.02 2.62
CA ALA A 186 8.52 -3.24 2.54
C ALA A 186 8.36 -2.31 3.75
N PRO A 187 7.55 -1.24 3.67
CA PRO A 187 7.24 -0.40 4.83
C PRO A 187 6.60 -1.20 5.97
N TRP A 188 5.71 -2.14 5.64
CA TRP A 188 4.98 -2.97 6.61
C TRP A 188 5.84 -4.00 7.35
N CYS A 189 7.05 -4.25 6.84
CA CYS A 189 7.98 -5.24 7.36
C CYS A 189 8.89 -4.65 8.45
N ALA A 190 8.50 -4.75 9.73
CA ALA A 190 9.32 -4.22 10.83
C ALA A 190 10.80 -4.70 10.83
N PRO A 191 11.14 -5.99 10.55
CA PRO A 191 12.53 -6.42 10.45
C PRO A 191 13.31 -5.81 9.27
N CYS A 192 12.62 -5.29 8.25
CA CYS A 192 13.23 -4.54 7.15
C CYS A 192 13.77 -3.18 7.63
N HIS A 193 13.14 -2.54 8.62
CA HIS A 193 13.61 -1.28 9.22
C HIS A 193 14.87 -1.49 10.07
N ASP A 194 14.87 -2.51 10.94
CA ASP A 194 16.06 -2.93 11.68
C ASP A 194 17.25 -3.20 10.73
N ALA A 195 16.98 -3.82 9.58
CA ALA A 195 17.98 -4.08 8.57
C ALA A 195 18.44 -2.81 7.83
N ALA A 196 17.54 -1.91 7.46
CA ALA A 196 17.88 -0.66 6.76
C ALA A 196 18.73 0.29 7.63
N GLN A 197 18.44 0.40 8.93
CA GLN A 197 19.30 1.10 9.89
C GLN A 197 20.67 0.41 10.01
N ALA A 198 20.71 -0.92 10.17
CA ALA A 198 21.96 -1.68 10.29
C ALA A 198 22.85 -1.58 9.04
N LEU A 199 22.26 -1.64 7.84
CA LEU A 199 22.95 -1.41 6.56
C LEU A 199 23.47 0.03 6.49
N SER A 200 22.69 1.02 6.92
CA SER A 200 23.10 2.41 6.90
C SER A 200 24.32 2.68 7.81
N ASP A 201 24.38 2.06 8.98
CA ASP A 201 25.55 2.10 9.86
C ASP A 201 26.77 1.32 9.35
N TYR A 202 26.56 0.39 8.43
CA TYR A 202 27.64 -0.32 7.73
C TYR A 202 28.15 0.51 6.54
N LEU A 203 27.27 1.08 5.71
CA LEU A 203 27.60 1.99 4.58
C LEU A 203 28.34 3.26 5.03
N ARG A 204 28.07 3.76 6.24
CA ARG A 204 28.83 4.87 6.86
C ARG A 204 30.31 4.50 7.07
N LYS A 205 30.63 3.22 7.26
CA LYS A 205 31.98 2.67 7.51
C LYS A 205 32.62 2.04 6.28
N HIS A 206 31.81 1.58 5.32
CA HIS A 206 32.24 0.84 4.13
C HIS A 206 31.84 1.55 2.84
N ARG A 207 32.80 2.23 2.21
CA ARG A 207 32.63 2.93 0.93
C ARG A 207 32.63 2.02 -0.30
N ASP A 208 33.01 0.75 -0.14
CA ASP A 208 33.08 -0.26 -1.19
C ASP A 208 31.78 -1.08 -1.35
N VAL A 209 30.65 -0.54 -0.90
CA VAL A 209 29.36 -1.23 -0.77
C VAL A 209 28.24 -0.29 -1.22
N ALA A 210 27.28 -0.81 -1.99
CA ALA A 210 26.09 -0.10 -2.44
C ALA A 210 24.83 -0.96 -2.23
N VAL A 211 23.69 -0.30 -1.99
CA VAL A 211 22.38 -0.97 -1.82
C VAL A 211 21.48 -0.64 -3.00
N ARG A 212 20.73 -1.64 -3.44
CA ARG A 212 19.71 -1.59 -4.47
C ARG A 212 18.41 -2.06 -3.83
N VAL A 213 17.47 -1.15 -3.68
CA VAL A 213 16.21 -1.39 -3.01
C VAL A 213 15.19 -1.89 -4.02
N ILE A 214 14.54 -2.99 -3.68
CA ILE A 214 13.31 -3.46 -4.30
C ILE A 214 12.23 -3.24 -3.24
N ASP A 215 11.39 -2.23 -3.47
CA ASP A 215 10.35 -1.79 -2.55
C ASP A 215 9.06 -2.56 -2.84
N LEU A 216 8.70 -3.46 -1.92
CA LEU A 216 7.48 -4.25 -1.95
C LEU A 216 6.36 -3.54 -1.17
N SER A 217 6.14 -2.26 -1.48
CA SER A 217 5.00 -1.49 -0.96
C SER A 217 3.71 -1.91 -1.67
N GLY A 218 2.65 -2.20 -0.90
CA GLY A 218 1.31 -2.54 -1.42
C GLY A 218 0.22 -2.01 -0.49
N GLU A 219 -1.04 -2.06 -0.92
CA GLU A 219 -2.19 -1.68 -0.09
C GLU A 219 -2.34 -2.63 1.11
N THR A 220 -2.05 -3.92 0.91
CA THR A 220 -1.86 -4.94 1.93
C THR A 220 -0.49 -5.64 1.81
N PRO A 221 -0.02 -6.33 2.87
CA PRO A 221 1.10 -7.26 2.77
C PRO A 221 0.87 -8.36 1.71
N GLU A 222 -0.37 -8.80 1.53
CA GLU A 222 -0.77 -9.83 0.57
C GLU A 222 -0.59 -9.36 -0.88
N ASP A 223 -0.95 -8.11 -1.20
CA ASP A 223 -0.71 -7.51 -2.53
C ASP A 223 0.79 -7.41 -2.83
N SER A 224 1.58 -7.10 -1.80
CA SER A 224 3.03 -6.96 -1.90
C SER A 224 3.70 -8.26 -2.37
N TYR A 225 3.16 -9.42 -2.00
CA TYR A 225 3.64 -10.73 -2.47
C TYR A 225 3.11 -11.14 -3.86
N GLN A 226 2.13 -10.44 -4.42
CA GLN A 226 1.61 -10.68 -5.77
C GLN A 226 2.36 -9.88 -6.86
N GLN A 227 3.31 -9.03 -6.47
CA GLN A 227 4.03 -8.15 -7.39
C GLN A 227 4.94 -8.93 -8.36
N PRO A 228 5.08 -8.50 -9.63
CA PRO A 228 5.91 -9.16 -10.64
C PRO A 228 7.35 -9.47 -10.18
N VAL A 229 7.98 -8.54 -9.46
CA VAL A 229 9.35 -8.73 -8.95
C VAL A 229 9.49 -9.88 -7.94
N VAL A 230 8.41 -10.20 -7.21
CA VAL A 230 8.36 -11.32 -6.25
C VAL A 230 8.29 -12.65 -7.01
N ALA A 231 7.47 -12.73 -8.05
CA ALA A 231 7.45 -13.89 -8.95
C ALA A 231 8.81 -14.10 -9.64
N GLN A 232 9.48 -13.02 -10.05
CA GLN A 232 10.78 -13.06 -10.72
C GLN A 232 11.90 -13.57 -9.79
N HIS A 233 12.03 -13.02 -8.57
CA HIS A 233 13.22 -13.23 -7.73
C HIS A 233 12.99 -13.99 -6.41
N LEU A 234 11.75 -14.06 -5.92
CA LEU A 234 11.40 -14.52 -4.57
C LEU A 234 10.47 -15.74 -4.52
N GLN A 235 10.19 -16.39 -5.66
CA GLN A 235 9.32 -17.58 -5.83
C GLN A 235 9.51 -18.77 -4.83
N TYR A 236 10.62 -18.84 -4.09
CA TYR A 236 10.90 -19.86 -3.06
C TYR A 236 11.28 -19.26 -1.69
N VAL A 237 10.94 -18.00 -1.45
CA VAL A 237 11.33 -17.24 -0.24
C VAL A 237 10.14 -17.13 0.72
N THR A 238 10.38 -17.34 2.01
CA THR A 238 9.33 -17.44 3.04
C THR A 238 8.93 -16.09 3.66
N GLY A 239 9.45 -14.96 3.15
CA GLY A 239 9.14 -13.61 3.62
C GLY A 239 10.30 -12.62 3.45
N VAL A 240 10.06 -11.38 3.87
CA VAL A 240 11.04 -10.27 3.84
C VAL A 240 11.51 -9.88 5.26
N PRO A 241 12.68 -9.21 5.42
CA PRO A 241 13.61 -8.77 4.38
C PRO A 241 14.33 -9.95 3.72
N TRP A 242 14.68 -9.81 2.45
CA TRP A 242 15.51 -10.77 1.73
C TRP A 242 16.66 -10.07 1.02
N PHE A 243 17.88 -10.61 1.19
CA PHE A 243 19.09 -10.02 0.64
C PHE A 243 19.72 -10.94 -0.41
N ILE A 244 20.13 -10.36 -1.55
CA ILE A 244 21.04 -10.98 -2.51
C ILE A 244 22.30 -10.11 -2.57
N VAL A 245 23.48 -10.67 -2.25
CA VAL A 245 24.73 -9.91 -2.26
C VAL A 245 25.66 -10.39 -3.35
N HIS A 246 26.04 -9.48 -4.25
CA HIS A 246 27.05 -9.68 -5.27
C HIS A 246 28.37 -9.04 -4.82
N ALA A 247 29.48 -9.70 -5.11
CA ALA A 247 30.83 -9.14 -4.95
C ALA A 247 31.15 -8.15 -6.11
N PRO A 248 32.19 -7.30 -5.98
CA PRO A 248 32.70 -6.40 -7.04
C PRO A 248 32.88 -6.94 -8.46
N LYS A 249 32.85 -8.27 -8.65
CA LYS A 249 32.97 -8.95 -9.95
C LYS A 249 31.67 -9.69 -10.33
N GLY A 250 30.50 -9.14 -9.99
CA GLY A 250 29.17 -9.68 -10.29
C GLY A 250 28.77 -10.99 -9.57
N ARG A 251 29.73 -11.81 -9.11
CA ARG A 251 29.44 -13.10 -8.46
C ARG A 251 28.66 -12.93 -7.15
N ILE A 252 27.51 -13.60 -7.05
CA ILE A 252 26.73 -13.76 -5.81
C ILE A 252 27.55 -14.48 -4.73
N ILE A 253 27.56 -13.91 -3.52
CA ILE A 253 28.23 -14.46 -2.34
C ILE A 253 27.28 -14.73 -1.16
N TYR A 254 26.06 -14.16 -1.17
CA TYR A 254 25.03 -14.41 -0.16
C TYR A 254 23.62 -14.34 -0.77
N ARG A 255 22.72 -15.19 -0.25
CA ARG A 255 21.26 -15.11 -0.38
C ARG A 255 20.65 -15.47 0.98
N GLY A 256 19.65 -14.73 1.46
CA GLY A 256 18.96 -15.01 2.73
C GLY A 256 18.41 -13.77 3.45
N MET A 257 17.67 -13.99 4.54
CA MET A 257 17.02 -12.92 5.34
C MET A 257 17.93 -12.25 6.39
N GLU A 258 19.13 -12.80 6.64
CA GLU A 258 19.98 -12.39 7.76
C GLU A 258 20.96 -11.27 7.37
N VAL A 259 20.55 -10.00 7.53
CA VAL A 259 21.39 -8.82 7.22
C VAL A 259 22.76 -8.85 7.90
N LYS A 260 22.82 -9.31 9.16
CA LYS A 260 24.07 -9.44 9.93
C LYS A 260 25.00 -10.51 9.32
N ARG A 261 24.43 -11.57 8.74
CA ARG A 261 25.16 -12.63 8.03
C ARG A 261 25.62 -12.15 6.64
N ALA A 262 24.82 -11.36 5.94
CA ALA A 262 25.20 -10.71 4.69
C ALA A 262 26.46 -9.83 4.87
N MET A 263 26.48 -8.98 5.90
CA MET A 263 27.63 -8.14 6.25
C MET A 263 28.89 -8.97 6.59
N ALA A 264 28.75 -9.97 7.47
CA ALA A 264 29.86 -10.84 7.84
C ALA A 264 30.44 -11.64 6.64
N VAL A 265 29.62 -11.97 5.64
CA VAL A 265 30.07 -12.60 4.39
C VAL A 265 30.88 -11.63 3.52
N MET A 266 30.45 -10.37 3.37
CA MET A 266 31.23 -9.34 2.68
C MET A 266 32.58 -9.10 3.35
N ASP A 267 32.62 -8.96 4.68
CA ASP A 267 33.87 -8.79 5.44
C ASP A 267 34.84 -9.96 5.26
N LYS A 268 34.32 -11.19 5.31
CA LYS A 268 35.10 -12.41 5.08
C LYS A 268 35.60 -12.51 3.65
N HIS A 269 34.82 -12.04 2.66
CA HIS A 269 35.22 -11.96 1.26
C HIS A 269 36.32 -10.90 1.06
N ARG A 270 36.16 -9.70 1.62
CA ARG A 270 37.13 -8.59 1.56
C ARG A 270 38.48 -9.00 2.14
N LYS A 271 38.50 -9.64 3.31
CA LYS A 271 39.74 -10.16 3.94
C LYS A 271 40.45 -11.22 3.08
N ARG A 272 39.69 -12.11 2.41
CA ARG A 272 40.25 -13.10 1.47
C ARG A 272 40.81 -12.45 0.20
N ALA A 273 40.09 -11.49 -0.37
CA ALA A 273 40.54 -10.75 -1.56
C ALA A 273 41.79 -9.91 -1.30
N ALA A 274 41.94 -9.34 -0.09
CA ALA A 274 43.16 -8.66 0.32
C ALA A 274 44.36 -9.62 0.43
N LYS A 275 44.20 -10.77 1.09
CA LYS A 275 45.27 -11.78 1.19
C LYS A 275 45.67 -12.37 -0.18
N ALA A 276 44.74 -12.46 -1.14
CA ALA A 276 45.03 -12.93 -2.49
C ALA A 276 45.71 -11.88 -3.41
N ARG A 277 46.09 -10.72 -2.86
CA ARG A 277 46.89 -9.67 -3.51
C ARG A 277 48.26 -9.48 -2.84
N GLN A 278 48.63 -10.40 -1.95
CA GLN A 278 49.88 -10.45 -1.17
C GLN A 278 50.63 -11.74 -1.51
#